data_AF-A0A8S3WV13-F1
#
_entry.id   AF-A0A8S3WV13-F1
#
_cell.length_a   1.000
_cell.length_b   1.000
_cell.length_c   1.000
_cell.angle_alpha   90.00
_cell.angle_beta   90.00
_cell.angle_gamma   90.00
#
_symmetry.space_group_name_H-M   'P 1'
#
loop_
_entity.id
_entity.type
_entity.pdbx_description
1 polymer ?
#
loop_
_entity_poly.entity_id
_entity_poly.type
_entity_poly.pdbx_seq_one_letter_code
_entity_poly.pdbx_strand_id
1 'polypeptide(L)'
;MPALKKYFPDCQHDKWNIRDLLVWIKDNILRERPELFLQGESVRPGILVLINDADWELFGELDYELRDNDTIMFISTLHGG
;
A
#
# COMPACT_ATOMS: atom_id res chain seq x y z
N MET A 1 23.41 3.49 -5.05
CA MET A 1 22.07 3.39 -4.45
C MET A 1 22.06 2.21 -3.48
N PRO A 2 21.40 2.28 -2.31
CA PRO A 2 21.28 1.14 -1.42
C PRO A 2 20.65 -0.05 -2.15
N ALA A 3 21.06 -1.27 -1.83
CA ALA A 3 20.46 -2.45 -2.44
C ALA A 3 18.98 -2.54 -2.07
N LEU A 4 18.09 -2.60 -3.07
CA LEU A 4 16.65 -2.83 -2.91
C LEU A 4 16.35 -4.06 -2.04
N LYS A 5 17.27 -5.03 -2.00
CA LYS A 5 17.22 -6.21 -1.12
C LYS A 5 16.99 -5.91 0.35
N LYS A 6 17.45 -4.75 0.85
CA LYS A 6 17.25 -4.38 2.26
C LYS A 6 15.78 -4.13 2.60
N TYR A 7 14.98 -3.82 1.59
CA TYR A 7 13.57 -3.54 1.76
C TYR A 7 12.71 -4.67 1.25
N PHE A 8 13.24 -5.81 0.76
CA PHE A 8 12.31 -6.92 0.53
C PHE A 8 11.82 -7.43 1.90
N PRO A 9 10.52 -7.55 2.09
CA PRO A 9 9.95 -8.19 3.27
C PRO A 9 10.48 -9.62 3.37
N ASP A 10 10.80 -10.08 4.58
CA ASP A 10 11.15 -11.48 4.84
C ASP A 10 9.88 -12.35 4.76
N CYS A 11 9.29 -12.48 3.57
CA CYS A 11 8.07 -13.25 3.35
C CYS A 11 8.40 -14.63 2.75
N GLN A 12 8.10 -15.70 3.50
CA GLN A 12 8.15 -17.10 3.03
C GLN A 12 6.97 -17.46 2.09
N HIS A 13 6.22 -16.47 1.61
CA HIS A 13 5.04 -16.62 0.77
C HIS A 13 5.27 -15.91 -0.57
N ASP A 14 5.06 -16.62 -1.67
CA ASP A 14 5.26 -16.13 -3.04
C ASP A 14 4.24 -15.07 -3.49
N LYS A 15 3.23 -14.78 -2.67
CA LYS A 15 2.06 -13.98 -3.04
C LYS A 15 1.78 -12.94 -1.97
N TRP A 16 1.66 -11.69 -2.40
CA TRP A 16 1.36 -10.53 -1.57
C TRP A 16 -0.03 -10.04 -1.84
N ASN A 17 -0.75 -9.58 -0.82
CA ASN A 17 -1.95 -8.79 -1.02
C ASN A 17 -1.72 -7.31 -0.66
N ILE A 18 -2.73 -6.48 -0.87
CA ILE A 18 -2.67 -5.04 -0.54
C ILE A 18 -2.43 -4.82 0.97
N ARG A 19 -3.01 -5.66 1.84
CA ARG A 19 -2.77 -5.57 3.28
C ARG A 19 -1.29 -5.74 3.64
N ASP A 20 -0.63 -6.75 3.06
CA ASP A 20 0.80 -7.00 3.25
C ASP A 20 1.63 -5.80 2.76
N LEU A 21 1.25 -5.24 1.60
CA LEU A 21 1.87 -4.04 1.05
C LEU A 21 1.74 -2.82 1.97
N LEU A 22 0.57 -2.59 2.57
CA LEU A 22 0.36 -1.48 3.49
C LEU A 22 1.23 -1.59 4.75
N VAL A 23 1.32 -2.79 5.35
CA VAL A 23 2.21 -3.06 6.49
C VAL A 23 3.65 -2.78 6.10
N TRP A 24 4.06 -3.21 4.91
CA TRP A 24 5.42 -2.98 4.43
C TRP A 24 5.74 -1.52 4.17
N ILE A 25 4.85 -0.77 3.50
CA ILE A 25 5.01 0.67 3.26
C ILE A 25 5.18 1.40 4.59
N LYS A 26 4.35 1.05 5.59
CA LYS A 26 4.45 1.61 6.94
C LYS A 26 5.83 1.43 7.55
N ASP A 27 6.37 0.21 7.49
CA ASP A 27 7.60 -0.14 8.19
C ASP A 27 8.87 0.28 7.43
N ASN A 28 8.78 0.50 6.11
CA ASN A 28 9.95 0.70 5.25
C ASN A 28 10.02 2.07 4.55
N ILE A 29 8.86 2.67 4.24
CA ILE A 29 8.79 3.90 3.43
C ILE A 29 8.36 5.09 4.29
N LEU A 30 7.34 4.92 5.13
CA LEU A 30 6.83 6.02 5.97
C LEU A 30 7.87 6.39 7.04
N ARG A 31 8.12 7.70 7.21
CA ARG A 31 9.15 8.20 8.14
C ARG A 31 8.61 8.93 9.34
N GLU A 32 7.55 9.70 9.17
CA GLU A 32 7.08 10.63 10.21
C GLU A 32 5.77 10.19 10.82
N ARG A 33 4.64 10.52 10.18
CA ARG A 33 3.30 10.32 10.71
C ARG A 33 2.55 9.22 9.94
N PRO A 34 2.85 7.93 10.20
CA PRO A 34 2.20 6.82 9.51
C PRO A 34 0.68 6.81 9.69
N GLU A 35 0.17 7.38 10.78
CA GLU A 35 -1.25 7.56 11.07
C GLU A 35 -1.97 8.52 10.10
N LEU A 36 -1.24 9.35 9.35
CA LEU A 36 -1.83 10.16 8.28
C LEU A 36 -2.09 9.33 7.02
N PHE A 37 -1.41 8.20 6.87
CA PHE A 37 -1.56 7.28 5.74
C PHE A 37 -2.43 6.07 6.09
N LEU A 38 -2.28 5.49 7.28
CA LEU A 38 -3.00 4.31 7.73
C LEU A 38 -3.93 4.59 8.90
N GLN A 39 -5.07 3.91 8.90
CA GLN A 39 -5.96 3.82 10.06
C GLN A 39 -6.35 2.36 10.28
N GLY A 40 -5.92 1.78 11.40
CA GLY A 40 -6.08 0.35 11.66
C GLY A 40 -5.25 -0.47 10.67
N GLU A 41 -5.92 -1.35 9.92
CA GLU A 41 -5.29 -2.26 8.95
C GLU A 41 -5.37 -1.75 7.50
N SER A 42 -5.98 -0.58 7.27
CA SER A 42 -6.24 -0.02 5.94
C SER A 42 -5.73 1.42 5.81
N VAL A 43 -5.85 2.00 4.62
CA VAL A 43 -5.57 3.42 4.39
C VAL A 43 -6.56 4.30 5.16
N ARG A 44 -6.09 5.48 5.59
CA ARG A 44 -6.93 6.45 6.27
C ARG A 44 -8.06 6.93 5.34
N PRO A 45 -9.31 7.10 5.83
CA PRO A 45 -10.39 7.71 5.06
C PRO A 45 -9.96 9.04 4.43
N GLY A 46 -10.32 9.25 3.16
CA GLY A 46 -9.83 10.37 2.36
C GLY A 46 -8.54 10.07 1.59
N ILE A 47 -8.14 8.80 1.51
CA ILE A 47 -7.15 8.31 0.56
C ILE A 47 -7.86 7.33 -0.39
N LEU A 48 -7.83 7.62 -1.69
CA LEU A 48 -8.27 6.70 -2.72
C LEU A 48 -7.12 5.75 -3.08
N VAL A 49 -7.46 4.49 -3.30
CA VAL A 49 -6.51 3.47 -3.76
C VAL A 49 -6.95 2.99 -5.14
N LEU A 50 -6.06 3.10 -6.11
CA LEU A 50 -6.28 2.59 -7.46
C LEU A 50 -5.33 1.44 -7.75
N ILE A 51 -5.86 0.41 -8.39
CA ILE A 51 -5.11 -0.72 -8.95
C ILE A 51 -5.23 -0.61 -10.46
N ASN A 52 -4.12 -0.34 -11.16
CA ASN A 52 -4.08 -0.15 -12.61
C ASN A 52 -5.14 0.84 -13.11
N ASP A 53 -5.17 2.03 -12.49
CA ASP A 53 -6.10 3.14 -12.77
C ASP A 53 -7.58 2.86 -12.50
N ALA A 54 -7.91 1.73 -11.89
CA ALA A 54 -9.27 1.36 -11.50
C ALA A 54 -9.42 1.31 -9.97
N ASP A 55 -10.62 1.62 -9.48
CA ASP A 55 -10.93 1.63 -8.06
C ASP A 55 -10.73 0.24 -7.43
N TRP A 56 -9.98 0.17 -6.33
CA TRP A 56 -9.65 -1.09 -5.65
C TRP A 56 -10.87 -1.85 -5.12
N GLU A 57 -12.01 -1.17 -4.92
CA GLU A 57 -13.27 -1.77 -4.47
C GLU A 57 -13.75 -2.84 -5.47
N LEU A 58 -13.39 -2.69 -6.75
CA LEU A 58 -13.70 -3.65 -7.81
C LEU A 58 -12.89 -4.94 -7.72
N PHE A 59 -11.82 -4.95 -6.92
CA PHE A 59 -10.82 -6.02 -6.87
C PHE A 59 -10.71 -6.68 -5.48
N GLY A 60 -11.59 -6.34 -4.54
CA GLY A 60 -11.57 -6.90 -3.18
C GLY A 60 -10.64 -6.17 -2.22
N GLU A 61 -10.26 -4.93 -2.53
CA GLU A 61 -9.54 -4.01 -1.64
C GLU A 61 -8.27 -4.63 -1.03
N LEU A 62 -8.25 -4.86 0.29
CA LEU A 62 -7.12 -5.39 1.05
C LEU A 62 -6.72 -6.81 0.64
N ASP A 63 -7.66 -7.58 0.11
CA ASP A 63 -7.46 -8.99 -0.22
C ASP A 63 -7.00 -9.20 -1.66
N TYR A 64 -6.87 -8.13 -2.45
CA TYR A 64 -6.33 -8.21 -3.81
C TYR A 64 -4.89 -8.73 -3.79
N GLU A 65 -4.66 -9.87 -4.45
CA GLU A 65 -3.33 -10.45 -4.65
C GLU A 65 -2.58 -9.68 -5.74
N LEU A 66 -1.49 -9.02 -5.35
CA LEU A 66 -0.60 -8.27 -6.23
C LEU A 66 0.01 -9.16 -7.30
N ARG A 67 0.15 -8.59 -8.50
CA ARG A 67 0.77 -9.23 -9.66
C ARG A 67 1.94 -8.41 -10.16
N ASP A 68 2.82 -9.08 -10.88
CA ASP A 68 3.94 -8.43 -11.55
C ASP A 68 3.41 -7.34 -12.48
N ASN A 69 4.03 -6.16 -12.38
CA ASN A 69 3.71 -4.95 -13.13
C ASN A 69 2.39 -4.24 -12.77
N ASP A 70 1.74 -4.61 -11.65
CA ASP A 70 0.65 -3.80 -11.12
C ASP A 70 1.13 -2.40 -10.72
N THR A 71 0.31 -1.40 -11.01
CA THR A 71 0.48 -0.03 -10.52
C THR A 71 -0.52 0.22 -9.41
N ILE A 72 0.00 0.44 -8.19
CA ILE A 72 -0.81 0.79 -7.02
C ILE A 72 -0.64 2.28 -6.74
N MET A 73 -1.73 3.04 -6.83
CA MET A 73 -1.73 4.49 -6.61
C MET A 73 -2.51 4.85 -5.35
N PHE A 74 -1.89 5.65 -4.48
CA PHE A 74 -2.54 6.23 -3.31
C PHE A 74 -2.71 7.74 -3.53
N ILE A 75 -3.97 8.20 -3.64
CA ILE A 75 -4.29 9.61 -3.84
C ILE A 75 -4.96 10.12 -2.57
N SER A 76 -4.31 11.01 -1.84
CA SER A 76 -5.02 11.68 -0.76
C SER A 76 -5.92 12.78 -1.32
N THR A 77 -7.22 12.59 -1.13
CA THR A 77 -8.26 13.58 -1.46
C THR A 77 -8.56 14.51 -0.29
N LEU A 78 -7.88 14.30 0.85
CA LEU A 78 -7.96 15.10 2.06
C LEU A 78 -6.55 15.54 2.49
N HIS A 79 -6.00 16.53 1.79
CA HIS A 79 -4.97 17.43 2.32
C HIS A 79 -5.52 18.85 2.19
N GLY A 80 -5.90 19.44 3.33
CA GLY A 80 -6.58 20.74 3.39
C GLY A 80 -5.73 21.92 2.89
N GLY A 81 -6.41 23.04 2.66
CA GLY A 81 -5.77 24.36 2.59
C GLY A 81 -5.22 24.82 3.93
#